data_AF-A0A954FW47-F1
#
_entry.id   AF-A0A954FW47-F1
#
_cell.length_a   1.000
_cell.length_b   1.000
_cell.length_c   1.000
_cell.angle_alpha   90.00
_cell.angle_beta   90.00
_cell.angle_gamma   90.00
#
_symmetry.space_group_name_H-M   'P 1'
#
loop_
_entity.id
_entity.type
_entity.pdbx_description
1 polymer ?
#
loop_
_entity_poly.entity_id
_entity_poly.type
_entity_poly.pdbx_seq_one_letter_code
_entity_poly.pdbx_strand_id
1 'polypeptide(L)'
;MLSLCCAGCGEGTPSDTPDLGRVSGTVTMDGKPLANVAVTFEPETGKPSFGRTDESGHYELVYKNEQGAKVGQHTVRVTTPTEGPEDTGKDPIPAKYNTKSTLKKEVKQGANEINLELTSK
;
A
#
# COMPACT_ATOMS: atom_id res chain seq x y z
N MET A 1 -1.92 50.11 -0.08
CA MET A 1 -2.30 49.16 1.00
C MET A 1 -2.25 47.77 0.37
N LEU A 2 -1.13 47.05 0.49
CA LEU A 2 -0.86 46.07 1.56
C LEU A 2 -1.85 44.90 1.44
N SER A 3 -1.57 43.88 0.63
CA SER A 3 -0.71 42.70 0.91
C SER A 3 -1.15 41.89 2.14
N LEU A 4 -1.28 40.57 1.95
CA LEU A 4 -1.27 39.50 2.98
C LEU A 4 -2.55 39.39 3.86
N CYS A 5 -3.14 38.22 4.14
CA CYS A 5 -2.60 36.86 4.27
C CYS A 5 -3.62 35.79 3.85
N CYS A 6 -3.18 34.82 3.06
CA CYS A 6 -3.67 33.45 3.16
C CYS A 6 -3.20 32.90 4.52
N ALA A 7 -4.09 32.77 5.50
CA ALA A 7 -3.81 32.05 6.73
C ALA A 7 -5.11 31.39 7.22
N GLY A 8 -5.40 30.24 6.63
CA GLY A 8 -6.41 29.30 7.08
C GLY A 8 -5.89 27.89 6.89
N CYS A 9 -4.63 27.67 7.28
CA CYS A 9 -3.99 26.36 7.33
C CYS A 9 -3.65 26.10 8.79
N GLY A 10 -4.25 25.06 9.38
CA GLY A 10 -3.78 24.48 10.63
C GLY A 10 -4.73 24.59 11.82
N GLU A 11 -5.65 23.63 11.95
CA GLU A 11 -6.01 23.05 13.24
C GLU A 11 -5.98 21.53 13.10
N GLY A 12 -4.77 20.99 13.11
CA GLY A 12 -4.52 19.58 13.41
C GLY A 12 -3.74 19.56 14.71
N THR A 13 -4.42 19.24 15.81
CA THR A 13 -3.77 18.83 17.05
C THR A 13 -2.70 17.78 16.73
N PRO A 14 -1.55 17.73 17.44
CA PRO A 14 -0.63 16.62 17.33
C PRO A 14 -1.31 15.41 17.96
N SER A 15 -2.20 14.79 17.19
CA SER A 15 -2.67 13.45 17.47
C SER A 15 -1.42 12.58 17.49
N ASP A 16 -1.27 11.74 18.51
CA ASP A 16 -0.29 10.64 18.63
C ASP A 16 -0.42 9.59 17.49
N THR A 17 -1.05 9.97 16.39
CA THR A 17 -1.13 9.26 15.13
C THR A 17 0.22 9.36 14.44
N PRO A 18 0.86 8.23 14.10
CA PRO A 18 2.11 8.26 13.36
C PRO A 18 1.94 8.99 12.03
N ASP A 19 2.97 9.71 11.56
CA ASP A 19 2.95 10.30 10.22
C ASP A 19 2.57 9.26 9.16
N LEU A 20 1.44 9.50 8.50
CA LEU A 20 0.95 8.67 7.40
C LEU A 20 1.14 9.38 6.06
N GLY A 21 1.58 8.62 5.07
CA GLY A 21 1.44 8.98 3.66
C GLY A 21 0.22 8.28 3.08
N ARG A 22 -0.63 9.01 2.35
CA ARG A 22 -1.73 8.39 1.59
C ARG A 22 -1.10 7.60 0.44
N VAL A 23 -1.42 6.32 0.33
CA VAL A 23 -0.86 5.43 -0.68
C VAL A 23 -1.98 4.86 -1.53
N SER A 24 -1.85 5.03 -2.83
CA SER A 24 -2.66 4.39 -3.85
C SER A 24 -1.77 3.89 -4.98
N GLY A 25 -2.31 3.04 -5.84
CA GLY A 25 -1.59 2.58 -7.03
C GLY A 25 -2.29 1.41 -7.70
N THR A 26 -1.64 0.87 -8.72
CA THR A 26 -2.13 -0.26 -9.49
C THR A 26 -1.19 -1.44 -9.37
N VAL A 27 -1.74 -2.64 -9.20
CA VAL A 27 -1.00 -3.90 -9.29
C VAL A 27 -1.21 -4.52 -10.65
N THR A 28 -0.12 -4.90 -11.31
CA THR A 28 -0.15 -5.64 -12.56
C THR A 28 0.67 -6.92 -12.47
N MET A 29 0.30 -7.94 -13.24
CA MET A 29 1.08 -9.15 -13.46
C MET A 29 1.33 -9.31 -14.96
N ASP A 30 2.60 -9.30 -15.37
CA ASP A 30 3.02 -9.34 -16.78
C ASP A 30 2.30 -8.28 -17.65
N GLY A 31 2.11 -7.08 -17.09
CA GLY A 31 1.47 -5.95 -17.76
C GLY A 31 -0.06 -5.97 -17.76
N LYS A 32 -0.71 -6.98 -17.14
CA LYS A 32 -2.18 -7.04 -17.00
C LYS A 32 -2.60 -6.63 -15.59
N PRO A 33 -3.69 -5.86 -15.41
CA PRO A 33 -4.18 -5.51 -14.09
C PRO A 33 -4.55 -6.75 -13.28
N LEU A 34 -4.18 -6.76 -12.00
CA LEU A 34 -4.38 -7.90 -11.11
C LEU A 34 -5.44 -7.55 -10.06
N ALA A 35 -6.66 -8.04 -10.28
CA ALA A 35 -7.80 -7.79 -9.42
C ALA A 35 -7.87 -8.73 -8.22
N ASN A 36 -8.57 -8.30 -7.16
CA ASN A 36 -8.88 -9.11 -5.99
C ASN A 36 -7.68 -9.66 -5.21
N VAL A 37 -6.52 -9.01 -5.30
CA VAL A 37 -5.34 -9.40 -4.51
C VAL A 37 -5.18 -8.52 -3.29
N ALA A 38 -4.64 -9.11 -2.21
CA ALA A 38 -4.31 -8.38 -1.01
C ALA A 38 -2.90 -7.78 -1.14
N VAL A 39 -2.77 -6.49 -0.85
CA VAL A 39 -1.52 -5.73 -0.84
C VAL A 39 -1.23 -5.36 0.60
N THR A 40 -0.05 -5.75 1.10
CA THR A 40 0.39 -5.46 2.46
C THR A 40 1.69 -4.68 2.41
N PHE A 41 1.74 -3.56 3.14
CA PHE A 41 2.93 -2.75 3.32
C PHE A 41 3.39 -2.91 4.77
N GLU A 42 4.52 -3.60 4.96
CA GLU A 42 5.14 -3.86 6.26
C GLU A 42 6.25 -2.83 6.51
N PRO A 43 6.05 -1.82 7.38
CA PRO A 43 7.12 -0.88 7.72
C PRO A 43 8.22 -1.58 8.49
N GLU A 44 9.43 -1.00 8.49
CA GLU A 44 10.53 -1.47 9.34
C GLU A 44 10.18 -1.44 10.84
N THR A 45 9.29 -0.53 11.25
CA THR A 45 8.82 -0.42 12.62
C THR A 45 7.33 -0.10 12.68
N GLY A 46 6.59 -0.86 13.47
CA GLY A 46 5.16 -0.66 13.70
C GLY A 46 4.29 -1.68 12.98
N LYS A 47 3.00 -1.36 12.86
CA LYS A 47 2.01 -2.25 12.23
C LYS A 47 2.02 -2.11 10.71
N PRO A 48 1.67 -3.17 9.96
CA PRO A 48 1.46 -3.08 8.53
C PRO A 48 0.20 -2.30 8.16
N SER A 49 0.13 -1.91 6.88
CA SER A 49 -1.06 -1.34 6.23
C SER A 49 -1.53 -2.29 5.15
N PHE A 50 -2.83 -2.31 4.88
CA PHE A 50 -3.44 -3.29 3.98
C PHE A 50 -4.33 -2.62 2.94
N GLY A 51 -4.33 -3.16 1.73
CA GLY A 51 -5.25 -2.79 0.66
C GLY A 51 -5.68 -4.04 -0.10
N ARG A 52 -6.78 -3.94 -0.83
CA ARG A 52 -7.21 -4.96 -1.78
C ARG A 52 -7.42 -4.31 -3.13
N THR A 53 -6.95 -4.95 -4.20
CA THR A 53 -7.14 -4.43 -5.54
C THR A 53 -8.56 -4.63 -6.04
N ASP A 54 -9.09 -3.63 -6.73
CA ASP A 54 -10.35 -3.71 -7.47
C ASP A 54 -10.18 -4.40 -8.83
N GLU A 55 -11.24 -4.44 -9.65
CA GLU A 55 -11.23 -5.05 -10.99
C GLU A 55 -10.23 -4.42 -11.97
N SER A 56 -9.87 -3.15 -11.76
CA SER A 56 -8.85 -2.45 -12.55
C SER A 56 -7.43 -2.69 -12.03
N GLY A 57 -7.28 -3.46 -10.95
CA GLY A 57 -6.00 -3.66 -10.26
C GLY A 57 -5.62 -2.52 -9.33
N HIS A 58 -6.49 -1.51 -9.15
CA HIS A 58 -6.19 -0.34 -8.33
C HIS A 58 -6.42 -0.64 -6.85
N TYR A 59 -5.56 -0.13 -5.98
CA TYR A 59 -5.65 -0.29 -4.53
C TYR A 59 -5.41 1.03 -3.80
N GLU A 60 -5.98 1.14 -2.60
CA GLU A 60 -5.62 2.14 -1.60
C GLU A 60 -5.24 1.40 -0.31
N LEU A 61 -4.25 1.92 0.42
CA LEU A 61 -3.85 1.33 1.70
C LEU A 61 -4.61 1.95 2.85
N VAL A 62 -4.95 1.10 3.82
CA VAL A 62 -5.53 1.48 5.10
C VAL A 62 -4.61 1.02 6.22
N TYR A 63 -4.21 1.97 7.06
CA TYR A 63 -3.48 1.74 8.29
C TYR A 63 -4.44 1.81 9.47
N LYS A 64 -4.75 0.66 10.08
CA LYS A 64 -5.80 0.53 11.11
C LYS A 64 -7.17 0.95 10.55
N ASN A 65 -7.57 2.20 10.78
CA ASN A 65 -8.83 2.80 10.33
C ASN A 65 -8.62 4.10 9.54
N GLU A 66 -7.37 4.40 9.18
CA GLU A 66 -6.99 5.64 8.51
C GLU A 66 -6.36 5.35 7.14
N GLN A 67 -6.60 6.21 6.17
CA GLN A 67 -6.08 6.07 4.81
C GLN A 67 -4.58 6.33 4.80
N GLY A 68 -3.83 5.40 4.22
CA GLY A 68 -2.40 5.49 4.03
C GLY A 68 -1.59 4.41 4.72
N ALA A 69 -0.30 4.65 4.80
CA ALA A 69 0.69 3.83 5.48
C ALA A 69 1.69 4.73 6.20
N LYS A 70 2.35 4.19 7.24
CA LYS A 70 3.40 4.94 7.96
C LYS A 70 4.45 5.47 6.97
N VAL A 71 4.93 6.68 7.18
CA VAL A 71 6.07 7.21 6.40
C VAL A 71 7.32 6.38 6.71
N GLY A 72 8.11 6.08 5.68
CA GLY A 72 9.35 5.29 5.78
C GLY A 72 9.45 4.15 4.77
N GLN A 73 10.40 3.24 4.99
CA GLN A 73 10.62 2.06 4.15
C GLN A 73 9.67 0.91 4.51
N HIS A 74 9.09 0.28 3.49
CA HIS A 74 8.19 -0.86 3.64
C HIS A 74 8.64 -2.04 2.81
N THR A 75 8.45 -3.24 3.35
CA THR A 75 8.43 -4.47 2.56
C THR A 75 7.01 -4.68 2.05
N VAL A 76 6.85 -4.76 0.73
CA VAL A 76 5.54 -4.93 0.09
C VAL A 76 5.30 -6.40 -0.18
N ARG A 77 4.14 -6.91 0.21
CA ARG A 77 3.68 -8.26 -0.11
C ARG A 77 2.37 -8.20 -0.87
N VAL A 78 2.27 -9.02 -1.91
CA VAL A 78 1.04 -9.21 -2.67
C VAL A 78 0.65 -10.68 -2.56
N THR A 79 -0.58 -10.96 -2.17
CA THR A 79 -1.08 -12.33 -1.98
C THR A 79 -2.46 -12.48 -2.59
N THR A 80 -2.77 -13.64 -3.14
CA THR A 80 -4.16 -13.98 -3.48
C THR A 80 -4.90 -14.38 -2.21
N PRO A 81 -6.02 -13.73 -1.85
CA PRO A 81 -6.85 -14.19 -0.73
C PRO A 81 -7.43 -15.56 -1.08
N THR A 82 -7.07 -16.59 -0.33
CA THR A 82 -7.60 -17.94 -0.52
C THR A 82 -8.91 -18.10 0.24
N GLU A 83 -9.98 -18.45 -0.48
CA GLU A 83 -11.27 -18.78 0.11
C GLU A 83 -11.29 -20.27 0.50
N GLY A 84 -10.67 -20.64 1.63
CA GLY A 84 -10.87 -21.95 2.25
C GLY A 84 -9.64 -22.64 2.85
N PRO A 85 -9.84 -23.65 3.73
CA PRO A 85 -8.78 -24.34 4.45
C PRO A 85 -7.93 -25.29 3.60
N GLU A 86 -8.26 -25.49 2.32
CA GLU A 86 -7.51 -26.37 1.41
C GLU A 86 -7.25 -25.66 0.06
N ASP A 87 -6.32 -24.71 0.05
CA ASP A 87 -5.70 -24.34 -1.22
C ASP A 87 -4.50 -25.27 -1.48
N THR A 88 -4.71 -26.22 -2.39
CA THR A 88 -3.69 -27.16 -2.87
C THR A 88 -2.97 -26.66 -4.14
N GLY A 89 -3.21 -25.42 -4.59
CA GLY A 89 -2.58 -24.82 -5.77
C GLY A 89 -1.58 -23.73 -5.40
N LYS A 90 -0.38 -23.74 -5.98
CA LYS A 90 0.63 -22.69 -5.79
C LYS A 90 0.02 -21.31 -6.04
N ASP A 91 0.17 -20.38 -5.09
CA ASP A 91 -0.15 -18.96 -5.29
C ASP A 91 0.42 -18.51 -6.65
N PRO A 92 -0.40 -17.99 -7.57
CA PRO A 92 0.07 -17.55 -8.88
C PRO A 92 1.05 -16.38 -8.77
N ILE A 93 1.11 -15.72 -7.60
CA ILE A 93 2.07 -14.68 -7.29
C ILE A 93 3.40 -15.34 -6.86
N PRO A 94 4.50 -15.07 -7.58
CA PRO A 94 5.80 -15.62 -7.20
C PRO A 94 6.20 -15.27 -5.77
N ALA A 95 6.85 -16.22 -5.08
CA ALA A 95 7.26 -16.06 -3.69
C ALA A 95 8.12 -14.80 -3.44
N LYS A 96 8.84 -14.29 -4.45
CA LYS A 96 9.62 -13.04 -4.41
C LYS A 96 8.79 -11.76 -4.23
N TYR A 97 7.46 -11.86 -4.33
CA TYR A 97 6.50 -10.79 -4.05
C TYR A 97 5.53 -11.14 -2.91
N ASN A 98 5.57 -12.36 -2.38
CA ASN A 98 4.76 -12.83 -1.26
C ASN A 98 5.65 -13.29 -0.10
N THR A 99 5.81 -14.60 0.11
CA THR A 99 6.43 -15.18 1.32
C THR A 99 7.90 -14.81 1.50
N LYS A 100 8.62 -14.61 0.40
CA LYS A 100 10.03 -14.19 0.36
C LYS A 100 10.18 -12.82 -0.29
N SER A 101 9.23 -11.91 -0.03
CA SER A 101 9.24 -10.62 -0.71
C SER A 101 10.53 -9.84 -0.48
N THR A 102 11.14 -9.40 -1.58
CA THR A 102 12.26 -8.45 -1.60
C THR A 102 11.81 -7.07 -2.11
N LEU A 103 10.52 -6.90 -2.38
CA LEU A 103 9.95 -5.66 -2.90
C LEU A 103 9.95 -4.60 -1.80
N LYS A 104 10.81 -3.58 -1.95
CA LYS A 104 10.90 -2.45 -1.02
C LYS A 104 10.29 -1.20 -1.65
N LYS A 105 9.44 -0.49 -0.92
CA LYS A 105 8.85 0.78 -1.35
C LYS A 105 8.93 1.79 -0.21
N GLU A 106 9.29 3.01 -0.56
CA GLU A 106 9.29 4.14 0.36
C GLU A 106 7.93 4.83 0.32
N VAL A 107 7.37 5.13 1.48
CA VAL A 107 6.19 5.98 1.65
C VAL A 107 6.65 7.32 2.19
N LYS A 108 6.33 8.40 1.48
CA LYS A 108 6.62 9.79 1.88
C LYS A 108 5.39 10.43 2.50
N GLN A 109 5.57 11.55 3.21
CA GLN A 109 4.43 12.36 3.66
C GLN A 109 3.60 12.83 2.45
N GLY A 110 2.29 12.94 2.64
CA GLY A 110 1.37 13.36 1.58
C GLY A 110 0.94 12.21 0.67
N ALA A 111 0.65 12.51 -0.60
CA ALA A 111 0.17 11.54 -1.58
C ALA A 111 1.31 10.74 -2.21
N ASN A 112 1.14 9.43 -2.32
CA ASN A 112 2.09 8.50 -2.92
C ASN A 112 1.35 7.62 -3.93
N GLU A 113 1.74 7.72 -5.19
CA GLU A 113 1.34 6.77 -6.22
C GLU A 113 2.42 5.70 -6.36
N ILE A 114 2.09 4.46 -5.97
CA ILE A 114 3.04 3.34 -5.94
C ILE A 114 2.46 2.20 -6.77
N ASN A 115 2.87 2.13 -8.04
CA ASN A 115 2.47 1.02 -8.91
C ASN A 115 3.37 -0.21 -8.68
N LEU A 116 2.75 -1.39 -8.63
CA LEU A 116 3.40 -2.67 -8.39
C LEU A 116 3.33 -3.53 -9.66
N GLU A 117 4.43 -3.52 -10.42
CA GLU A 117 4.57 -4.32 -11.63
C GLU A 117 5.21 -5.66 -11.28
N LEU A 118 4.38 -6.71 -11.25
CA LEU A 118 4.80 -8.08 -10.95
C LEU A 118 5.07 -8.85 -12.24
N THR A 119 6.00 -9.79 -12.18
CA THR A 119 6.29 -10.72 -13.29
C THR A 119 6.09 -12.16 -12.84
N SER A 120 5.51 -13.00 -13.69
CA SER A 120 5.30 -14.43 -13.38
C SER A 120 6.60 -15.26 -13.42
N LYS A 121 7.62 -14.75 -14.13
CA LYS A 121 8.96 -15.33 -14.24
C LYS A 121 9.91 -14.70 -13.23
#